data_AF-A0A1H0ZDB8-F1
#
_entry.id   AF-A0A1H0ZDB8-F1
#
_cell.length_a   1.000
_cell.length_b   1.000
_cell.length_c   1.000
_cell.angle_alpha   90.00
_cell.angle_beta   90.00
_cell.angle_gamma   90.00
#
_symmetry.space_group_name_H-M   'P 1'
#
loop_
_entity.id
_entity.type
_entity.pdbx_description
1 polymer ?
#
loop_
_entity_poly.entity_id
_entity_poly.type
_entity_poly.pdbx_seq_one_letter_code
_entity_poly.pdbx_strand_id
1 'polypeptide(L)' 'MSQKFDELKQKLKSVDTKKAGQLLKEVKQAHEDGKIDDNEKKELMSEAKKTVGDNLLG' A
#
# COMPACT_ATOMS: atom_id res chain seq x y z
N MET A 1 -15.04 3.37 -1.81
CA MET A 1 -13.59 3.58 -1.72
C MET A 1 -13.36 4.82 -0.88
N SER A 2 -12.51 4.69 0.12
CA SER A 2 -12.06 5.78 0.98
C SER A 2 -11.11 6.70 0.21
N GLN A 3 -11.20 7.99 0.45
CA GLN A 3 -10.24 8.97 -0.09
C GLN A 3 -8.79 8.61 0.28
N LYS A 4 -8.59 7.97 1.44
CA LYS A 4 -7.26 7.54 1.87
C LYS A 4 -6.74 6.36 1.06
N PHE A 5 -7.62 5.46 0.62
CA PHE A 5 -7.25 4.35 -0.24
C PHE A 5 -6.71 4.85 -1.58
N ASP A 6 -7.43 5.77 -2.24
CA ASP A 6 -7.02 6.31 -3.53
C ASP A 6 -5.66 7.04 -3.44
N GLU A 7 -5.44 7.79 -2.36
CA GLU A 7 -4.18 8.49 -2.10
C GLU A 7 -3.01 7.49 -1.94
N LEU A 8 -3.19 6.45 -1.12
CA LEU A 8 -2.17 5.41 -0.88
C LEU A 8 -1.90 4.61 -2.16
N LYS A 9 -2.93 4.31 -2.95
CA LYS A 9 -2.83 3.59 -4.22
C LYS A 9 -2.06 4.40 -5.27
N GLN A 10 -2.36 5.69 -5.41
CA GLN A 10 -1.61 6.56 -6.31
C GLN A 10 -0.15 6.70 -5.90
N LYS A 11 0.13 6.82 -4.60
CA LYS A 11 1.51 6.80 -4.10
C LYS A 11 2.19 5.48 -4.46
N LEU A 12 1.55 4.33 -4.22
CA LEU A 12 2.13 3.02 -4.55
C LEU A 12 2.51 2.85 -6.02
N LYS A 13 1.75 3.44 -6.94
CA LYS A 13 2.05 3.43 -8.37
C LYS A 13 3.23 4.32 -8.76
N SER A 14 3.57 5.30 -7.94
CA SER A 14 4.61 6.31 -8.24
C SER A 14 5.87 6.16 -7.38
N VAL A 15 5.93 5.17 -6.48
CA VAL A 15 7.04 5.04 -5.51
C VAL A 15 7.99 3.92 -5.88
N ASP A 16 9.27 4.12 -5.55
CA ASP A 16 10.30 3.09 -5.60
C ASP A 16 10.11 2.02 -4.50
N THR A 17 10.70 0.85 -4.71
CA THR A 17 10.73 -0.30 -3.78
C THR A 17 11.03 0.09 -2.32
N LYS A 18 11.95 1.02 -2.07
CA LYS A 18 12.27 1.52 -0.72
C LYS A 18 11.10 2.25 -0.04
N LYS A 19 10.35 3.05 -0.79
CA LYS A 19 9.19 3.83 -0.31
C LYS A 19 7.94 2.96 -0.21
N ALA A 20 7.82 1.93 -1.03
CA ALA A 20 6.75 0.95 -0.93
C ALA A 20 6.74 0.22 0.43
N GLY A 21 7.91 -0.02 1.03
CA GLY A 21 8.01 -0.53 2.41
C GLY A 21 7.46 0.42 3.48
N GLN A 22 7.62 1.74 3.32
CA GLN A 22 6.98 2.74 4.19
C GLN A 22 5.47 2.79 3.95
N LEU A 23 5.03 2.72 2.70
CA LEU A 23 3.61 2.68 2.34
C LEU A 23 2.89 1.48 2.95
N LEU A 24 3.52 0.31 3.00
CA LEU A 24 2.94 -0.84 3.71
C LEU A 24 2.64 -0.54 5.18
N LYS A 25 3.49 0.26 5.86
CA LYS A 25 3.25 0.69 7.24
C LYS A 25 2.09 1.69 7.31
N GLU A 26 2.07 2.68 6.41
CA GLU A 26 0.96 3.65 6.33
C GLU A 26 -0.38 2.97 6.06
N VAL A 27 -0.41 1.95 5.19
CA VAL A 27 -1.61 1.15 4.89
C VAL A 27 -2.10 0.40 6.13
N LYS A 28 -1.20 -0.20 6.92
CA LYS A 28 -1.59 -0.86 8.18
C LYS A 28 -2.19 0.14 9.17
N GLN A 29 -1.52 1.29 9.35
CA GLN A 29 -2.00 2.33 10.26
C GLN A 29 -3.34 2.91 9.80
N ALA A 30 -3.52 3.16 8.50
CA ALA A 30 -4.80 3.65 7.98
C ALA A 30 -5.94 2.67 8.25
N HIS A 31 -5.67 1.37 8.22
CA HIS A 31 -6.66 0.36 8.58
C HIS A 31 -6.95 0.35 10.10
N GLU A 32 -5.91 0.44 10.93
CA GLU A 32 -6.07 0.53 12.39
C GLU A 32 -6.82 1.80 12.83
N ASP A 33 -6.62 2.91 12.10
CA ASP A 33 -7.33 4.17 12.28
C ASP A 33 -8.80 4.12 11.76
N GLY A 34 -9.22 3.03 11.12
CA GLY A 34 -10.53 2.92 10.48
C GLY A 34 -10.70 3.81 9.24
N LYS A 35 -9.60 4.30 8.65
CA LYS A 35 -9.62 5.14 7.43
C LYS A 35 -9.77 4.31 6.16
N ILE A 36 -9.39 3.05 6.19
CA ILE A 36 -9.58 2.10 5.09
C ILE A 36 -10.09 0.76 5.63
N ASP A 37 -10.86 0.07 4.81
CA ASP A 37 -11.42 -1.24 5.16
C ASP A 37 -10.40 -2.38 4.93
N ASP A 38 -10.68 -3.57 5.46
CA ASP A 38 -9.82 -4.75 5.25
C ASP A 38 -9.63 -5.10 3.76
N ASN A 39 -10.65 -4.85 2.94
CA ASN A 39 -10.57 -5.08 1.50
C ASN A 39 -9.59 -4.12 0.82
N GLU A 40 -9.68 -2.83 1.16
CA GLU A 40 -8.81 -1.76 0.67
C GLU A 40 -7.36 -1.98 1.11
N LYS A 41 -7.16 -2.37 2.37
CA LYS A 41 -5.85 -2.78 2.89
C LYS A 41 -5.25 -3.94 2.11
N LYS A 42 -6.04 -4.98 1.80
CA LYS A 42 -5.56 -6.13 1.02
C LYS A 42 -5.11 -5.72 -0.38
N GLU A 43 -5.87 -4.88 -1.07
CA GLU A 43 -5.49 -4.35 -2.38
C GLU A 43 -4.19 -3.54 -2.30
N LEU A 44 -4.10 -2.58 -1.38
CA LEU A 44 -2.90 -1.76 -1.21
C LEU A 44 -1.67 -2.60 -0.81
N MET A 45 -1.83 -3.57 0.07
CA MET A 45 -0.78 -4.52 0.44
C MET A 45 -0.32 -5.35 -0.75
N SER A 46 -1.24 -5.77 -1.61
CA SER A 46 -0.94 -6.56 -2.81
C SER A 46 -0.19 -5.73 -3.85
N GLU A 47 -0.66 -4.50 -4.14
CA GLU A 47 0.03 -3.57 -5.03
C GLU A 47 1.42 -3.21 -4.49
N ALA A 48 1.54 -2.91 -3.20
CA ALA A 48 2.82 -2.63 -2.57
C ALA A 48 3.79 -3.80 -2.62
N LYS A 49 3.29 -5.03 -2.39
CA LYS A 49 4.10 -6.24 -2.54
C LYS A 49 4.53 -6.46 -3.99
N LYS A 50 3.70 -6.15 -4.98
CA LYS A 50 4.11 -6.21 -6.40
C LYS A 50 5.21 -5.20 -6.70
N THR A 51 5.06 -3.95 -6.24
CA THR A 51 6.08 -2.90 -6.42
C THR A 51 7.40 -3.25 -5.71
N VAL A 52 7.36 -3.89 -4.53
CA VAL A 52 8.54 -4.34 -3.79
C VAL A 52 9.12 -5.65 -4.35
N GLY A 53 8.26 -6.51 -4.88
CA GLY A 53 8.47 -7.95 -5.01
C GLY A 53 8.61 -8.50 -6.42
N ASP A 54 8.96 -7.66 -7.40
CA ASP A 54 9.70 -8.13 -8.58
C ASP A 54 11.22 -8.18 -8.30
N ASN A 55 11.68 -7.46 -7.27
CA ASN A 55 13.11 -7.31 -6.95
C ASN A 55 13.60 -8.21 -5.78
N LEU A 56 12.73 -9.07 -5.24
CA LEU A 56 13.01 -9.96 -4.09
C LEU A 56 12.88 -11.47 -4.45
N LEU A 57 12.45 -11.79 -5.67
CA LEU A 57 12.36 -13.17 -6.18
C LEU A 57 13.37 -13.47 -7.31
N GLY A 58 14.35 -12.58 -7.52
CA GLY A 58 15.49 -12.79 -8.42
C GLY A 58 16.76 -13.11 -7.64
#